data_AF-G8TYP8-F1
#
_entry.id   AF-G8TYP8-F1
#
_cell.length_a   1.000
_cell.length_b   1.000
_cell.length_c   1.000
_cell.angle_alpha   90.00
_cell.angle_beta   90.00
_cell.angle_gamma   90.00
#
_symmetry.space_group_name_H-M   'P 1'
#
loop_
_entity.id
_entity.type
_entity.pdbx_description
1 polymer ?
#
loop_
_entity_poly.entity_id
_entity_poly.type
_entity_poly.pdbx_seq_one_letter_code
_entity_poly.pdbx_strand_id
1 'polypeptide(L)'
;MSGQVYWLDKHFRKEAFDFLLDAIQESVSGVMIISGADNVTRSAQADYKAATKEMSYRGIRLEWMVIPKEQTHVIHDRWIWDGNNGYNVPPVGSIIAN
;
A
#
# COMPACT_ATOMS: atom_id res chain seq x y z
N MET A 1 -9.98 -10.42 2.09
CA MET A 1 -8.83 -10.81 1.26
C MET A 1 -7.96 -11.75 2.09
N SER A 2 -7.16 -12.63 1.49
CA SER A 2 -6.36 -13.60 2.23
C SER A 2 -5.00 -13.87 1.59
N GLY A 3 -4.04 -14.34 2.38
CA GLY A 3 -2.70 -14.65 1.90
C GLY A 3 -1.92 -13.38 1.54
N GLN A 4 -1.35 -13.34 0.35
CA GLN A 4 -0.63 -12.17 -0.15
C GLN A 4 -1.58 -11.18 -0.83
N VAL A 5 -1.53 -9.93 -0.37
CA VAL A 5 -2.23 -8.79 -0.96
C VAL A 5 -1.22 -7.89 -1.66
N TYR A 6 -1.63 -7.30 -2.77
CA TYR A 6 -0.86 -6.33 -3.53
C TYR A 6 -1.68 -5.05 -3.69
N TRP A 7 -1.01 -3.91 -3.59
CA TRP A 7 -1.63 -2.60 -3.76
C TRP A 7 -0.80 -1.74 -4.70
N LEU A 8 -1.32 -1.51 -5.91
CA LEU A 8 -0.76 -0.58 -6.88
C LEU A 8 -1.42 0.79 -6.70
N ASP A 9 -0.63 1.81 -6.35
CA ASP A 9 -1.05 3.21 -6.39
C ASP A 9 0.14 4.10 -6.72
N LYS A 10 0.16 4.65 -7.94
CA LYS A 10 1.22 5.58 -8.38
C LYS A 10 1.42 6.75 -7.42
N HIS A 11 0.33 7.26 -6.85
CA HIS A 11 0.35 8.39 -5.93
C HIS A 11 0.06 7.95 -4.49
N PHE A 12 0.51 6.74 -4.13
CA PHE A 12 0.40 6.21 -2.77
C PHE A 12 0.84 7.25 -1.74
N ARG A 13 0.03 7.48 -0.70
CA ARG A 13 0.34 8.46 0.34
C ARG A 13 0.57 7.76 1.67
N LYS A 14 1.42 8.35 2.52
CA LYS A 14 1.83 7.75 3.79
C LYS A 14 0.66 7.49 4.76
N GLU A 15 -0.41 8.28 4.67
CA GLU A 15 -1.60 8.09 5.50
C GLU A 15 -2.27 6.73 5.25
N ALA A 16 -2.08 6.12 4.07
CA ALA A 16 -2.59 4.78 3.79
C ALA A 16 -1.99 3.69 4.68
N PHE A 17 -0.82 3.91 5.30
CA PHE A 17 -0.25 2.95 6.24
C PHE A 17 -1.12 2.81 7.49
N ASP A 18 -1.68 3.91 8.00
CA ASP A 18 -2.56 3.87 9.17
C ASP A 18 -3.87 3.13 8.84
N PHE A 19 -4.48 3.45 7.69
CA PHE A 19 -5.66 2.70 7.21
C PHE A 19 -5.38 1.22 7.04
N LEU A 20 -4.20 0.88 6.53
CA LEU A 20 -3.81 -0.52 6.36
C LEU A 20 -3.70 -1.20 7.73
N LEU A 21 -3.10 -0.58 8.74
CA LEU A 21 -3.00 -1.14 10.08
C LEU A 21 -4.38 -1.36 10.74
N ASP A 22 -5.34 -0.49 10.46
CA ASP A 22 -6.68 -0.58 11.04
C ASP A 22 -7.57 -1.60 10.31
N ALA A 23 -7.44 -1.70 8.97
CA ALA A 23 -8.33 -2.50 8.15
C ALA A 23 -7.83 -3.93 7.85
N ILE A 24 -6.54 -4.21 8.06
CA ILE A 24 -5.97 -5.50 7.66
C ILE A 24 -6.55 -6.66 8.47
N GLN A 25 -6.90 -7.74 7.77
CA GLN A 25 -7.47 -8.96 8.36
C GLN A 25 -6.36 -9.96 8.75
N GLU A 26 -6.59 -10.76 9.79
CA GLU A 26 -5.65 -11.80 10.24
C GLU A 26 -5.38 -12.89 9.17
N SER A 27 -6.29 -13.06 8.21
CA SER A 27 -6.13 -13.99 7.09
C SER A 27 -5.07 -13.54 6.07
N VAL A 28 -4.55 -12.31 6.16
CA VAL A 28 -3.51 -11.79 5.29
C VAL A 28 -2.13 -12.11 5.87
N SER A 29 -1.30 -12.79 5.10
CA SER A 29 0.09 -13.11 5.47
C SER A 29 1.09 -12.05 5.02
N GLY A 30 0.73 -11.22 4.05
CA GLY A 30 1.60 -10.15 3.57
C GLY A 30 0.90 -9.13 2.67
N VAL A 31 1.48 -7.94 2.62
CA VAL A 31 1.04 -6.81 1.79
C VAL A 31 2.26 -6.26 1.05
N MET A 32 2.14 -6.16 -0.28
CA MET A 32 3.13 -5.53 -1.14
C MET A 32 2.54 -4.26 -1.75
N ILE A 33 3.06 -3.11 -1.36
CA ILE A 33 2.71 -1.82 -1.92
C ILE A 33 3.63 -1.53 -3.09
N ILE A 34 3.06 -1.13 -4.22
CA ILE A 34 3.76 -0.75 -5.43
C ILE A 34 3.34 0.68 -5.76
N SER A 35 4.26 1.64 -5.66
CA SER A 35 3.95 3.05 -5.87
C SER A 35 4.88 3.72 -6.86
N GLY A 36 4.51 4.92 -7.29
CA GLY A 36 5.44 5.86 -7.90
C GLY A 36 6.33 6.52 -6.84
N ALA A 37 7.34 7.25 -7.32
CA ALA A 37 8.33 7.91 -6.47
C ALA A 37 7.84 9.24 -5.85
N ASP A 38 6.76 9.83 -6.36
CA ASP A 38 6.36 11.21 -6.06
C ASP A 38 6.13 11.48 -4.56
N ASN A 39 5.61 10.49 -3.83
CA ASN A 39 5.28 10.60 -2.41
C ASN A 39 6.25 9.85 -1.48
N VAL A 40 7.39 9.38 -2.00
CA VAL A 40 8.42 8.68 -1.23
C VAL A 40 9.29 9.69 -0.49
N THR A 41 8.69 10.34 0.51
CA THR A 41 9.37 11.34 1.34
C THR A 41 10.05 10.68 2.55
N ARG A 42 10.96 11.40 3.21
CA ARG A 42 11.56 10.94 4.48
C ARG A 42 10.52 10.62 5.55
N SER A 43 9.43 11.39 5.60
CA SER A 43 8.31 11.14 6.51
C SER A 43 7.59 9.84 6.16
N ALA A 44 7.29 9.61 4.88
CA ALA A 44 6.65 8.38 4.42
C ALA A 44 7.51 7.14 4.70
N GLN A 45 8.83 7.25 4.57
CA GLN A 45 9.76 6.17 4.92
C GLN A 45 9.79 5.89 6.43
N ALA A 46 9.60 6.90 7.28
CA ALA A 46 9.50 6.71 8.72
C ALA A 46 8.19 5.98 9.07
N ASP A 47 7.07 6.42 8.50
CA ASP A 47 5.76 5.80 8.69
C ASP A 47 5.76 4.35 8.19
N TYR A 48 6.36 4.08 7.04
CA TYR A 48 6.56 2.71 6.52
C TYR A 48 7.31 1.82 7.50
N LYS A 49 8.41 2.31 8.11
CA LYS A 49 9.19 1.53 9.07
C LYS A 49 8.39 1.23 10.33
N ALA A 50 7.61 2.20 10.81
CA ALA A 50 6.71 2.02 11.94
C ALA A 50 5.63 0.98 11.62
N ALA A 51 4.94 1.13 10.49
CA ALA A 51 3.92 0.19 10.04
C ALA A 51 4.46 -1.23 9.83
N THR A 52 5.65 -1.36 9.25
CA THR A 52 6.32 -2.67 9.07
C THR A 52 6.56 -3.36 10.41
N LYS A 53 7.00 -2.60 11.43
CA LYS A 53 7.21 -3.13 12.78
C LYS A 53 5.89 -3.58 13.40
N GLU A 54 4.84 -2.76 13.33
CA GLU A 54 3.52 -3.11 13.85
C GLU A 54 2.93 -4.33 13.17
N MET A 55 3.02 -4.42 11.84
CA MET A 55 2.57 -5.59 11.08
C MET A 55 3.35 -6.86 11.42
N SER A 56 4.65 -6.75 11.68
CA SER A 56 5.46 -7.90 12.06
C SER A 56 5.02 -8.53 13.38
N TYR A 57 4.50 -7.74 14.34
CA TYR A 57 3.91 -8.27 15.58
C TYR A 57 2.63 -9.09 15.33
N ARG A 58 1.96 -8.85 14.21
CA ARG A 58 0.78 -9.61 13.76
C ARG A 58 1.14 -10.77 12.82
N GLY A 59 2.44 -11.01 12.59
CA GLY A 59 2.91 -12.02 11.64
C GLY A 59 2.70 -11.65 10.16
N ILE A 60 2.42 -10.38 9.87
CA ILE A 60 2.14 -9.88 8.52
C ILE A 60 3.39 -9.22 7.96
N ARG A 61 3.82 -9.64 6.76
CA ARG A 61 4.93 -9.01 6.04
C ARG A 61 4.45 -7.77 5.30
N LEU A 62 5.10 -6.63 5.51
CA LEU A 62 4.87 -5.42 4.72
C LEU A 62 6.09 -5.12 3.84
N GLU A 63 5.86 -4.94 2.55
CA GLU A 63 6.88 -4.57 1.57
C GLU A 63 6.43 -3.34 0.77
N TRP A 64 7.36 -2.45 0.45
CA TRP A 64 7.09 -1.28 -0.38
C TRP A 64 8.11 -1.16 -1.52
N MET A 65 7.61 -1.29 -2.75
CA MET A 65 8.36 -1.15 -3.99
C MET A 65 8.02 0.16 -4.68
N VAL A 66 9.05 0.80 -5.23
CA VAL A 66 8.93 2.09 -5.93
C VAL A 66 9.27 1.89 -7.41
N ILE A 67 8.31 2.20 -8.27
CA ILE A 67 8.48 2.23 -9.71
C ILE A 67 9.21 3.52 -10.10
N PRO A 68 10.30 3.45 -10.89
CA PRO A 68 11.00 4.63 -11.38
C PRO A 68 10.07 5.57 -12.16
N LYS A 69 10.31 6.87 -12.06
CA LYS A 69 9.40 7.90 -12.61
C LYS A 69 9.16 7.72 -14.11
N GLU A 70 10.19 7.28 -14.83
CA GLU A 70 10.20 7.02 -16.27
C GLU A 70 9.19 5.94 -16.67
N GLN A 71 8.86 5.01 -15.76
CA GLN A 71 7.94 3.88 -16.02
C GLN A 71 6.53 4.11 -15.46
N THR A 72 6.33 5.13 -14.63
CA THR A 72 5.02 5.40 -13.98
C THR A 72 4.04 6.20 -14.84
N HIS A 73 4.45 6.70 -16.01
CA HIS A 73 3.60 7.56 -16.83
C HIS A 73 2.37 6.84 -17.40
N VAL A 74 2.44 5.53 -17.61
CA VAL A 74 1.32 4.70 -18.11
C VAL A 74 0.35 4.24 -17.02
N ILE A 75 0.69 4.42 -15.75
CA ILE A 75 -0.07 3.89 -14.62
C ILE A 75 -0.97 5.00 -14.07
N HIS A 76 -2.27 4.86 -14.28
CA HIS A 76 -3.29 5.80 -13.79
C HIS A 76 -4.27 5.16 -12.81
N ASP A 77 -4.54 3.87 -12.99
CA ASP A 77 -5.43 3.11 -12.14
C ASP A 77 -4.77 2.71 -10.82
N ARG A 78 -5.63 2.46 -9.84
CA ARG A 78 -5.24 1.94 -8.53
C ARG A 78 -5.97 0.64 -8.32
N TRP A 79 -5.21 -0.36 -7.90
CA TRP A 79 -5.73 -1.70 -7.74
C TRP A 79 -5.25 -2.28 -6.41
N ILE A 80 -6.18 -2.95 -5.73
CA ILE A 80 -5.88 -3.85 -4.62
C ILE A 80 -6.28 -5.24 -5.07
N TRP A 81 -5.38 -6.21 -4.99
CA TRP A 81 -5.68 -7.58 -5.40
C TRP A 81 -5.03 -8.62 -4.50
N ASP A 82 -5.64 -9.80 -4.45
CA ASP A 82 -5.05 -11.04 -3.95
C ASP A 82 -4.93 -12.03 -5.11
N GLY A 83 -4.50 -13.27 -4.83
CA GLY A 83 -4.31 -14.28 -5.87
C GLY A 83 -5.56 -14.62 -6.70
N ASN A 84 -6.77 -14.26 -6.24
CA ASN A 84 -8.03 -14.63 -6.89
C ASN A 84 -8.95 -13.44 -7.23
N ASN A 85 -8.76 -12.27 -6.61
CA ASN A 85 -9.68 -11.14 -6.73
C ASN A 85 -8.91 -9.83 -6.92
N GLY A 86 -9.41 -8.95 -7.78
CA GLY A 86 -8.87 -7.60 -7.97
C GLY A 86 -9.96 -6.53 -7.88
N TYR A 87 -9.65 -5.43 -7.21
CA TYR A 87 -10.55 -4.32 -6.95
C TYR A 87 -9.90 -3.01 -7.40
N ASN A 88 -10.56 -2.27 -8.29
CA ASN A 88 -10.18 -0.90 -8.62
C ASN A 88 -10.62 0.02 -7.48
N VAL A 89 -9.72 0.88 -7.00
CA VAL A 89 -9.98 1.72 -5.82
C VAL A 89 -9.81 3.21 -6.13
N PRO A 90 -10.56 4.10 -5.47
CA PRO A 90 -10.33 5.53 -5.60
C PRO A 90 -8.98 5.94 -5.00
N PRO A 91 -8.48 7.16 -5.30
CA PRO A 91 -7.30 7.68 -4.63
C PRO A 91 -7.46 7.69 -3.12
N VAL A 92 -6.40 7.29 -2.38
CA VAL A 92 -6.38 7.34 -0.91
C VAL A 92 -6.85 8.71 -0.39
N GLY A 93 -6.38 9.79 -1.00
CA GLY A 93 -6.79 11.15 -0.61
C GLY A 93 -8.29 11.42 -0.71
N SER A 94 -9.01 10.74 -1.62
CA SER A 94 -10.46 10.84 -1.76
C SER A 94 -11.22 10.01 -0.72
N ILE A 95 -10.58 9.00 -0.14
CA ILE A 95 -11.13 8.19 0.97
C ILE A 95 -10.99 8.95 2.29
N ILE A 96 -9.88 9.67 2.49
CA ILE A 96 -9.55 10.41 3.72
C ILE A 96 -10.38 11.71 3.87
N ALA A 97 -10.80 12.31 2.76
CA ALA A 97 -11.46 13.61 2.77
C ALA A 97 -12.95 13.58 3.20
N ASN A 98 -13.44 12.44 3.73
CA ASN A 98 -14.80 12.26 4.23
C ASN A 98 -14.81 11.98 5.73
#